data_AF-A0A060Z702-F1
#
_entry.id   AF-A0A060Z702-F1
#
_cell.length_a   1.000
_cell.length_b   1.000
_cell.length_c   1.000
_cell.angle_alpha   90.00
_cell.angle_beta   90.00
_cell.angle_gamma   90.00
#
_symmetry.space_group_name_H-M   'P 1'
#
loop_
_entity.id
_entity.type
_entity.pdbx_description
1 polymer ?
#
loop_
_entity_poly.entity_id
_entity_poly.type
_entity_poly.pdbx_seq_one_letter_code
_entity_poly.pdbx_strand_id
1 'polypeptide(L)'
;MRQHFELGQALRKRYQGFLNDTYDRREIAVRSTDYDRTLMSAEANLAGLYPPNGSQVFNPTLEWQPIPVHTVPQFEERVSRVLRSLVTSKDEQLPQNKF
;
A
#
# COMPACT_ATOMS: atom_id res chain seq x y z
N MET A 1 -5.04 -5.66 9.40
CA MET A 1 -5.24 -6.58 8.26
C MET A 1 -6.58 -6.38 7.57
N ARG A 2 -7.73 -6.69 8.19
CA ARG A 2 -9.06 -6.57 7.54
C ARG A 2 -9.33 -5.21 6.88
N GLN A 3 -9.04 -4.11 7.58
CA GLN A 3 -9.20 -2.75 7.05
C GLN A 3 -8.38 -2.50 5.78
N HIS A 4 -7.12 -2.99 5.72
CA HIS A 4 -6.28 -2.81 4.55
C HIS A 4 -6.78 -3.64 3.37
N PHE A 5 -7.27 -4.85 3.62
CA PHE A 5 -7.89 -5.71 2.62
C PHE A 5 -9.16 -5.06 2.02
N GLU A 6 -10.07 -4.59 2.87
CA GLU A 6 -11.28 -3.86 2.45
C GLU A 6 -10.92 -2.59 1.65
N LEU A 7 -9.89 -1.86 2.07
CA LEU A 7 -9.36 -0.72 1.33
C LEU A 7 -8.85 -1.16 -0.06
N GLY A 8 -8.14 -2.29 -0.16
CA GLY A 8 -7.66 -2.84 -1.44
C GLY A 8 -8.81 -3.13 -2.40
N GLN A 9 -9.88 -3.75 -1.89
CA GLN A 9 -11.10 -4.00 -2.67
C GLN A 9 -11.78 -2.71 -3.12
N ALA A 10 -11.82 -1.68 -2.26
CA ALA A 10 -12.36 -0.38 -2.61
C ALA A 10 -11.53 0.32 -3.71
N LEU A 11 -10.20 0.24 -3.64
CA LEU A 11 -9.29 0.76 -4.66
C LEU A 11 -9.44 0.01 -5.99
N ARG A 12 -9.62 -1.32 -5.95
CA ARG A 12 -9.87 -2.12 -7.15
C ARG A 12 -11.12 -1.67 -7.90
N LYS A 13 -12.21 -1.43 -7.16
CA LYS A 13 -13.45 -0.89 -7.73
C LYS A 13 -13.25 0.53 -8.27
N ARG A 14 -12.52 1.38 -7.54
CA ARG A 14 -12.29 2.78 -7.92
C ARG A 14 -11.47 2.93 -9.20
N TYR A 15 -10.46 2.08 -9.39
CA TYR A 15 -9.54 2.14 -10.53
C TYR A 15 -9.81 1.07 -11.59
N GLN A 16 -11.02 0.51 -11.62
CA GLN A 16 -11.44 -0.39 -12.67
C GLN A 16 -11.37 0.32 -14.04
N GLY A 17 -10.75 -0.34 -15.02
CA GLY A 17 -10.51 0.23 -16.36
C GLY A 17 -9.27 1.14 -16.47
N PHE A 18 -8.69 1.57 -15.34
CA PHE A 18 -7.36 2.18 -15.31
C PHE A 18 -6.26 1.16 -15.02
N LEU A 19 -6.49 0.29 -14.04
CA LEU A 19 -5.62 -0.85 -13.74
C LEU A 19 -6.13 -2.09 -14.47
N ASN A 20 -5.20 -2.90 -14.99
CA ASN A 20 -5.55 -4.21 -15.53
C ASN A 20 -6.22 -5.11 -14.47
N ASP A 21 -7.01 -6.06 -14.96
CA ASP A 21 -7.71 -7.01 -14.11
C ASP A 21 -6.78 -8.04 -13.46
N THR A 22 -5.66 -8.32 -14.12
CA THR A 22 -4.53 -9.11 -13.60
C THR A 22 -3.40 -8.19 -13.19
N TYR A 23 -2.59 -8.62 -12.23
CA TYR A 23 -1.38 -7.89 -11.85
C TYR A 23 -0.38 -7.82 -13.00
N ASP A 24 0.11 -6.62 -13.34
CA ASP A 24 1.26 -6.41 -14.21
C ASP A 24 2.35 -5.60 -13.47
N ARG A 25 3.54 -6.18 -13.38
CA ARG A 25 4.74 -5.55 -12.77
C ARG A 25 5.18 -4.24 -13.44
N ARG A 26 4.66 -3.92 -14.64
CA ARG A 26 4.96 -2.69 -15.38
C ARG A 26 4.00 -1.56 -15.04
N GLU A 27 2.82 -1.88 -14.50
CA GLU A 27 1.77 -0.89 -14.20
C GLU A 27 1.88 -0.34 -12.78
N ILE A 28 2.29 -1.17 -11.82
CA ILE A 28 2.38 -0.77 -10.43
C ILE A 28 3.75 -1.08 -9.84
N ALA A 29 4.18 -0.20 -8.94
CA ALA A 29 5.29 -0.44 -8.03
C ALA A 29 4.82 -0.14 -6.61
N VAL A 30 5.02 -1.08 -5.70
CA VAL A 30 4.57 -0.94 -4.30
C VAL A 30 5.79 -0.73 -3.43
N ARG A 31 5.74 0.30 -2.58
CA ARG A 31 6.81 0.63 -1.65
C ARG A 31 6.24 0.87 -0.25
N SER A 32 6.90 0.32 0.76
CA SER A 32 6.57 0.48 2.18
C SER A 32 7.81 0.89 2.97
N THR A 33 7.59 1.42 4.18
CA THR A 33 8.65 1.53 5.20
C THR A 33 9.03 0.13 5.71
N ASP A 34 10.23 0.01 6.25
CA ASP A 34 10.78 -1.24 6.81
C ASP A 34 10.28 -1.51 8.24
N TYR A 35 8.97 -1.56 8.41
CA TYR A 35 8.33 -2.03 9.63
C TYR A 35 7.36 -3.14 9.29
N ASP A 36 7.32 -4.17 10.15
CA ASP A 36 6.39 -5.30 9.99
C ASP A 36 4.95 -4.83 9.77
N ARG A 37 4.49 -3.88 10.59
CA ARG A 37 3.13 -3.34 10.49
C ARG A 37 2.82 -2.75 9.12
N THR A 38 3.79 -2.11 8.46
CA THR A 38 3.59 -1.44 7.17
C THR A 38 3.72 -2.41 6.01
N LEU A 39 4.65 -3.37 6.11
CA LEU A 39 4.76 -4.46 5.14
C LEU A 39 3.51 -5.32 5.15
N MET A 40 3.06 -5.77 6.32
CA MET A 40 1.82 -6.54 6.48
C MET A 40 0.59 -5.77 5.97
N SER A 41 0.55 -4.46 6.22
CA SER A 41 -0.55 -3.61 5.74
C SER A 41 -0.55 -3.47 4.23
N ALA A 42 0.62 -3.34 3.59
CA ALA A 42 0.76 -3.30 2.14
C ALA A 42 0.31 -4.62 1.51
N GLU A 43 0.79 -5.75 2.01
CA GLU A 43 0.41 -7.09 1.52
C GLU A 43 -1.09 -7.35 1.66
N ALA A 44 -1.69 -7.00 2.81
CA ALA A 44 -3.14 -7.12 3.00
C ALA A 44 -3.93 -6.27 1.99
N ASN A 45 -3.44 -5.07 1.70
CA ASN A 45 -4.07 -4.21 0.71
C ASN A 45 -3.97 -4.80 -0.70
N LEU A 46 -2.81 -5.33 -1.07
CA LEU A 46 -2.58 -5.97 -2.37
C LEU A 46 -3.43 -7.22 -2.56
N ALA A 47 -3.63 -8.02 -1.50
CA ALA A 47 -4.52 -9.17 -1.53
C ALA A 47 -5.97 -8.78 -1.88
N GLY A 48 -6.45 -7.62 -1.42
CA GLY A 48 -7.77 -7.10 -1.77
C GLY A 48 -7.81 -6.40 -3.13
N LEU A 49 -6.69 -5.83 -3.57
CA LEU A 49 -6.57 -5.09 -4.82
C LEU A 49 -6.46 -6.03 -6.04
N TYR A 50 -5.68 -7.11 -5.92
CA TYR A 50 -5.37 -8.05 -7.00
C TYR A 50 -5.65 -9.51 -6.60
N PRO A 51 -6.94 -9.89 -6.41
CA PRO A 51 -7.28 -11.30 -6.30
C PRO A 51 -6.85 -12.03 -7.59
N PRO A 52 -6.16 -13.18 -7.48
CA PRO A 52 -5.65 -13.90 -8.65
C PRO A 52 -6.81 -14.38 -9.52
N ASN A 53 -6.64 -14.26 -10.84
CA ASN A 53 -7.61 -14.75 -11.82
C ASN A 53 -6.89 -15.33 -13.05
N GLY A 54 -7.59 -16.20 -13.78
CA GLY A 54 -7.06 -16.84 -14.98
C GLY A 54 -5.71 -17.53 -14.73
N SER A 55 -4.71 -17.18 -15.53
CA SER A 55 -3.36 -17.76 -15.46
C SER A 55 -2.55 -17.36 -14.22
N GLN A 56 -3.00 -16.37 -13.43
CA GLN A 56 -2.31 -15.96 -12.20
C GLN A 56 -2.73 -16.77 -10.96
N VAL A 57 -3.72 -17.64 -11.10
CA VAL A 57 -4.10 -18.59 -10.05
C VAL A 57 -3.08 -19.72 -10.01
N PHE A 58 -2.08 -19.61 -9.13
CA PHE A 58 -1.09 -20.69 -8.93
C PHE A 58 -1.59 -21.80 -8.00
N ASN A 59 -2.57 -21.48 -7.14
CA ASN A 59 -3.19 -22.43 -6.23
C ASN A 59 -4.71 -22.21 -6.19
N PRO A 60 -5.53 -23.18 -6.66
CA PRO A 60 -6.98 -23.04 -6.74
C PRO A 60 -7.71 -22.84 -5.41
N THR A 61 -7.10 -23.23 -4.28
CA THR A 61 -7.72 -23.09 -2.95
C THR A 61 -7.28 -21.82 -2.22
N LEU A 62 -6.40 -21.03 -2.83
CA LEU A 62 -5.82 -19.83 -2.24
C LEU A 62 -6.07 -18.62 -3.14
N GLU A 63 -7.00 -17.76 -2.74
CA GLU A 63 -7.32 -16.50 -3.43
C GLU A 63 -6.30 -15.39 -3.14
N TRP A 64 -5.01 -15.71 -3.21
CA TRP A 64 -3.90 -14.78 -3.00
C TRP A 64 -2.78 -15.06 -3.99
N GLN A 65 -2.06 -14.00 -4.40
CA GLN A 65 -0.86 -14.11 -5.20
C GLN A 65 0.26 -13.23 -4.64
N PRO A 66 1.53 -13.63 -4.80
CA PRO A 66 2.65 -12.83 -4.35
C PRO A 66 2.82 -11.59 -5.24
N ILE A 67 2.78 -10.40 -4.63
CA ILE A 67 3.06 -9.12 -5.30
C ILE A 67 4.19 -8.43 -4.54
N PRO A 68 5.31 -8.05 -5.19
CA PRO A 68 6.45 -7.49 -4.49
C PRO A 68 6.16 -6.14 -3.79
N VAL A 69 6.49 -6.05 -2.50
CA VAL A 69 6.55 -4.80 -1.75
C VAL A 69 8.02 -4.42 -1.53
N HIS A 70 8.45 -3.31 -2.14
CA HIS A 70 9.81 -2.82 -1.99
C HIS A 70 9.97 -2.02 -0.69
N THR A 71 11.09 -2.22 -0.01
CA THR A 71 11.47 -1.47 1.20
C THR A 71 12.94 -1.09 1.11
N VAL A 72 13.35 -0.16 1.96
CA VAL A 72 14.77 0.18 2.21
C VAL A 72 14.98 0.19 3.72
N PRO A 73 16.18 -0.15 4.22
CA PRO A 73 16.44 -0.10 5.65
C PRO A 73 16.04 1.24 6.26
N GLN A 74 15.47 1.21 7.47
CA GLN A 74 14.92 2.41 8.14
C GLN A 74 15.92 3.58 8.20
N PHE A 75 17.22 3.28 8.35
CA PHE A 75 18.26 4.30 8.42
C PHE A 75 18.53 5.01 7.07
N GLU A 76 18.16 4.39 5.95
CA GLU A 76 18.31 4.92 4.58
C GLU A 76 17.02 5.55 4.04
N GLU A 77 15.92 5.47 4.80
CA GLU A 77 14.60 5.85 4.31
C GLU A 77 14.40 7.37 4.21
N ARG A 78 14.81 7.96 3.08
CA ARG A 78 14.66 9.40 2.82
C ARG A 78 13.23 9.80 2.42
N VAL A 79 12.55 8.98 1.60
CA VAL A 79 11.24 9.31 1.01
C VAL A 79 10.14 9.43 2.07
N SER A 80 10.10 8.52 3.06
CA SER A 80 9.11 8.60 4.16
C SER A 80 9.43 9.71 5.16
N ARG A 81 10.73 9.99 5.39
CA ARG A 81 11.16 11.10 6.26
C ARG A 81 10.69 12.46 5.74
N VAL A 82 10.75 12.69 4.42
CA VAL A 82 10.24 13.94 3.82
C VAL A 82 8.76 14.10 4.11
N LEU A 83 7.95 13.06 3.87
CA LEU A 83 6.50 13.10 4.18
C LEU A 83 6.25 13.33 5.67
N ARG A 84 6.99 12.67 6.57
CA ARG A 84 6.91 12.95 8.01
C ARG A 84 7.21 14.41 8.31
N SER A 85 8.34 14.94 7.86
CA SER A 85 8.75 16.33 8.14
C SER A 85 7.74 17.36 7.64
N LEU A 86 7.08 17.10 6.50
CA LEU A 86 6.06 17.97 5.95
C LEU A 86 4.75 17.92 6.76
N VAL A 87 4.38 16.74 7.28
CA VAL A 87 3.22 16.59 8.18
C VAL A 87 3.51 17.26 9.52
N THR A 88 4.69 17.04 10.10
CA THR A 88 5.05 17.65 11.40
C THR A 88 5.14 19.18 11.30
N SER A 89 5.61 19.72 10.17
CA SER A 89 5.66 21.17 9.94
C SER A 89 4.28 21.85 9.80
N LYS A 90 3.22 21.10 9.46
CA LYS A 90 1.86 21.64 9.35
C LYS A 90 1.12 21.64 10.69
N ASP A 91 1.42 20.68 11.57
CA ASP A 91 0.79 20.58 12.89
C ASP A 91 1.31 21.64 13.89
N GLU A 92 2.47 22.26 13.63
CA GLU A 92 3.07 23.30 14.47
C GLU A 92 2.51 24.72 14.20
N GLN A 93 1.56 24.88 13.26
CA GLN A 93 0.92 26.15 12.90
C GLN A 93 -0.54 26.31 13.39
N LEU A 94 -0.92 25.65 14.50
CA LEU A 94 -2.17 26.00 15.20
C LEU A 94 -1.93 27.25 16.06
N PRO A 95 -2.69 28.35 15.87
CA PRO A 95 -2.47 29.57 16.64
C PRO A 95 -2.80 29.30 18.11
N GLN A 96 -1.84 29.58 19.00
CA GLN A 96 -2.12 29.75 20.42
C GLN A 96 -3.00 30.99 20.57
N ASN A 97 -4.31 30.79 20.66
CA ASN A 97 -5.22 31.82 21.13
C ASN A 97 -4.87 32.14 22.57
N LYS A 98 -4.35 33.35 22.77
CA LYS A 98 -4.19 34.00 24.06
C LYS A 98 -5.56 34.19 24.70
N PHE A 99 -5.72 33.67 25.91
CA PHE A 99 -6.47 34.30 26.98
C PHE A 99 -5.55 34.39 28.20
#